data_AF-A0A0S8JEX2-F1
#
_entry.id   AF-A0A0S8JEX2-F1
#
_cell.length_a   1.000
_cell.length_b   1.000
_cell.length_c   1.000
_cell.angle_alpha   90.00
_cell.angle_beta   90.00
_cell.angle_gamma   90.00
#
_symmetry.space_group_name_H-M   'P 1'
#
loop_
_entity.id
_entity.type
_entity.pdbx_description
1 polymer ?
#
loop_
_entity_poly.entity_id
_entity_poly.type
_entity_poly.pdbx_seq_one_letter_code
_entity_poly.pdbx_strand_id
1 'polypeptide(L)'
;RTLDLGLDAVQFIGNQEKIIDFLEIVKKRGREFWLKNPQALIEYLQKYGIDIWFSTEGTVPPLTKPNFLDGDLLSAASGAIIAANSALLPPTVPAGIPNRGVDFGLDAVSCDRGGNRRLIFFSTEILYDGKPSFTDGDVLRFGNGVIVTNGDLTRPFEPQAEFLGLDALSAVMIR
;
A
#
# COMPACT_ATOMS: atom_id res chain seq x y z
N ARG A 1 -21.44 13.24 -5.48
CA ARG A 1 -21.02 12.42 -4.32
C ARG A 1 -19.56 12.72 -4.10
N THR A 2 -19.18 13.20 -2.93
CA THR A 2 -17.77 13.21 -2.51
C THR A 2 -17.35 11.75 -2.47
N LEU A 3 -16.31 11.41 -3.20
CA LEU A 3 -15.73 10.07 -3.18
C LEU A 3 -15.05 9.92 -1.81
N ASP A 4 -15.52 8.98 -1.00
CA ASP A 4 -14.98 8.66 0.32
C ASP A 4 -14.27 7.31 0.16
N LEU A 5 -12.98 7.35 -0.11
CA LEU A 5 -12.13 6.16 -0.18
C LEU A 5 -11.34 6.07 1.11
N GLY A 6 -11.33 4.89 1.73
CA GLY A 6 -10.45 4.56 2.84
C GLY A 6 -8.97 4.60 2.44
N LEU A 7 -8.09 4.49 3.43
CA LEU A 7 -6.67 4.19 3.21
C LEU A 7 -6.42 2.81 3.79
N ASP A 8 -5.92 1.88 2.98
CA ASP A 8 -5.66 0.51 3.44
C ASP A 8 -4.16 0.35 3.73
N ALA A 9 -3.30 0.84 2.85
CA ALA A 9 -1.85 0.85 3.09
C ALA A 9 -1.27 2.26 3.21
N VAL A 10 -0.32 2.46 4.13
CA VAL A 10 0.45 3.72 4.28
C VAL A 10 1.90 3.43 4.69
N GLN A 11 2.87 3.97 3.96
CA GLN A 11 4.31 3.85 4.25
C GLN A 11 5.07 5.14 3.95
N PHE A 12 5.84 5.63 4.92
CA PHE A 12 6.77 6.75 4.70
C PHE A 12 8.05 6.31 3.98
N ILE A 13 8.50 7.13 3.04
CA ILE A 13 9.74 6.95 2.28
C ILE A 13 10.61 8.20 2.46
N GLY A 14 11.91 7.99 2.55
CA GLY A 14 12.91 9.05 2.74
C GLY A 14 13.62 8.96 4.08
N ASN A 15 14.46 9.96 4.34
CA ASN A 15 15.29 10.02 5.54
C ASN A 15 14.43 10.17 6.81
N GLN A 16 14.72 9.37 7.84
CA GLN A 16 13.94 9.34 9.08
C GLN A 16 13.91 10.69 9.81
N GLU A 17 15.03 11.41 9.88
CA GLU A 17 15.08 12.73 10.52
C GLU A 17 14.19 13.73 9.77
N LYS A 18 14.17 13.68 8.43
CA LYS A 18 13.29 14.52 7.61
C LYS A 18 11.81 14.19 7.76
N ILE A 19 11.48 12.91 7.92
CA ILE A 19 10.11 12.49 8.26
C ILE A 19 9.70 13.07 9.60
N ILE A 20 10.55 12.97 10.63
CA ILE A 20 10.27 13.51 11.97
C ILE A 20 10.11 15.04 11.91
N ASP A 21 11.00 15.75 11.21
CA ASP A 21 10.91 17.19 11.01
C ASP A 21 9.58 17.59 10.36
N PHE A 22 9.14 16.84 9.34
CA PHE A 22 7.85 17.05 8.69
C PHE A 22 6.68 16.82 9.65
N LEU A 23 6.70 15.74 10.43
CA LEU A 23 5.64 15.43 11.40
C LEU A 23 5.51 16.50 12.49
N GLU A 24 6.61 17.11 12.92
CA GLU A 24 6.58 18.26 13.83
C GLU A 24 5.90 19.49 13.20
N ILE A 25 6.06 19.71 11.90
CA ILE A 25 5.29 20.74 11.18
C ILE A 25 3.81 20.38 11.11
N VAL A 26 3.48 19.12 10.79
CA VAL A 26 2.09 18.63 10.75
C VAL A 26 1.39 18.90 12.08
N LYS A 27 2.04 18.53 13.18
CA LYS A 27 1.56 18.74 14.55
C LYS A 27 1.35 20.23 14.88
N LYS A 28 2.30 21.10 14.52
CA LYS A 28 2.21 22.55 14.80
C LYS A 28 1.12 23.25 14.01
N ARG A 29 0.87 22.83 12.76
CA ARG A 29 -0.14 23.45 11.88
C ARG A 29 -1.57 22.99 12.19
N GLY A 30 -1.72 21.76 12.66
CA GLY A 30 -3.02 21.17 13.00
C GLY A 30 -3.89 20.81 11.79
N ARG A 31 -4.92 19.98 12.01
CA ARG A 31 -5.79 19.41 10.97
C ARG A 31 -6.42 20.46 10.04
N GLU A 32 -6.94 21.55 10.62
CA GLU A 32 -7.63 22.61 9.87
C GLU A 32 -6.76 23.24 8.78
N PHE A 33 -5.47 23.42 9.04
CA PHE A 33 -4.55 23.95 8.04
C PHE A 33 -4.44 23.01 6.84
N TRP A 34 -4.25 21.71 7.07
CA TRP A 34 -4.08 20.73 6.00
C TRP A 34 -5.35 20.54 5.17
N LEU A 35 -6.53 20.56 5.81
CA LEU A 35 -7.81 20.51 5.09
C LEU A 35 -8.04 21.73 4.20
N LYS A 36 -7.64 22.93 4.65
CA LYS A 36 -7.79 24.18 3.87
C LYS A 36 -6.70 24.35 2.80
N ASN A 37 -5.57 23.66 2.95
CA ASN A 37 -4.40 23.79 2.07
C ASN A 37 -3.94 22.41 1.58
N PRO A 38 -4.73 21.68 0.78
CA PRO A 38 -4.41 20.31 0.36
C PRO A 38 -3.08 20.23 -0.41
N GLN A 39 -2.75 21.26 -1.20
CA GLN A 39 -1.47 21.33 -1.93
C GLN A 39 -0.25 21.40 -1.01
N ALA A 40 -0.42 21.88 0.23
CA ALA A 40 0.69 21.99 1.18
C ALA A 40 1.30 20.63 1.48
N LEU A 41 0.51 19.54 1.52
CA LEU A 41 1.06 18.20 1.77
C LEU A 41 2.13 17.87 0.74
N ILE A 42 1.80 18.01 -0.54
CA ILE A 42 2.71 17.73 -1.66
C ILE A 42 3.96 18.61 -1.57
N GLU A 43 3.79 19.91 -1.33
CA GLU A 43 4.90 20.86 -1.20
C GLU A 43 5.85 20.51 -0.06
N TYR A 44 5.31 20.12 1.10
CA TYR A 44 6.14 19.75 2.25
C TYR A 44 6.85 18.41 2.01
N LEU A 45 6.18 17.40 1.47
CA LEU A 45 6.80 16.12 1.12
C LEU A 45 8.00 16.35 0.18
N GLN A 46 7.80 17.13 -0.90
CA GLN A 46 8.86 17.50 -1.83
C GLN A 46 9.98 18.30 -1.18
N LYS A 47 9.64 19.31 -0.35
CA LYS A 47 10.61 20.14 0.37
C LYS A 47 11.52 19.32 1.29
N TYR A 48 10.97 18.32 1.97
CA TYR A 48 11.72 17.47 2.88
C TYR A 48 12.41 16.29 2.16
N GLY A 49 12.17 16.09 0.86
CA GLY A 49 12.70 14.96 0.11
C GLY A 49 12.15 13.62 0.62
N ILE A 50 10.88 13.60 1.04
CA ILE A 50 10.18 12.43 1.57
C ILE A 50 8.93 12.16 0.73
N ASP A 51 8.36 10.97 0.87
CA ASP A 51 7.11 10.58 0.23
C ASP A 51 6.26 9.77 1.20
N ILE A 52 4.96 9.70 0.89
CA ILE A 52 4.02 8.77 1.51
C ILE A 52 3.52 7.89 0.38
N TRP A 53 3.86 6.60 0.46
CA TRP A 53 3.26 5.60 -0.40
C TRP A 53 1.99 5.08 0.24
N PHE A 54 0.91 4.95 -0.53
CA PHE A 54 -0.39 4.54 -0.02
C PHE A 54 -1.25 3.82 -1.07
N SER A 55 -2.27 3.09 -0.61
CA SER A 55 -3.40 2.58 -1.42
C SER A 55 -4.71 3.11 -0.86
N THR A 56 -5.82 2.84 -1.54
CA THR A 56 -7.14 3.32 -1.15
C THR A 56 -8.21 2.28 -1.36
N GLU A 57 -9.22 2.26 -0.50
CA GLU A 57 -10.33 1.32 -0.59
C GLU A 57 -11.20 1.64 -1.80
N GLY A 58 -11.51 0.62 -2.59
CA GLY A 58 -12.47 0.65 -3.68
C GLY A 58 -11.93 1.25 -4.98
N THR A 59 -12.11 0.50 -6.07
CA THR A 59 -11.94 1.03 -7.43
C THR A 59 -13.22 1.68 -7.91
N VAL A 60 -13.18 2.98 -8.21
CA VAL A 60 -14.33 3.78 -8.67
C VAL A 60 -15.04 3.14 -9.89
N PRO A 61 -16.31 2.65 -9.77
CA PRO A 61 -17.05 2.09 -10.90
C PRO A 61 -17.88 3.16 -11.65
N PRO A 62 -18.14 3.03 -12.97
CA PRO A 62 -17.40 2.24 -13.96
C PRO A 62 -16.69 3.20 -14.94
N LEU A 63 -15.45 3.57 -14.65
CA LEU A 63 -14.59 4.04 -15.72
C LEU A 63 -14.10 2.80 -16.45
N THR A 64 -14.42 2.68 -17.75
CA THR A 64 -13.90 1.62 -18.63
C THR A 64 -12.36 1.59 -18.66
N LYS A 65 -11.71 2.64 -18.12
CA LYS A 65 -10.29 2.74 -17.79
C LYS A 65 -10.14 3.56 -16.50
N PRO A 66 -10.09 2.94 -15.31
CA PRO A 66 -9.78 3.68 -14.09
C PRO A 66 -8.35 4.27 -14.19
N ASN A 67 -8.14 5.45 -13.58
CA ASN A 67 -6.82 6.09 -13.56
C ASN A 67 -5.83 5.35 -12.65
N PHE A 68 -6.33 4.76 -11.57
CA PHE A 68 -5.64 3.86 -10.67
C PHE A 68 -6.65 2.85 -10.13
N LEU A 69 -6.14 1.71 -9.67
CA LEU A 69 -6.87 0.67 -8.97
C LEU A 69 -6.63 0.76 -7.46
N ASP A 70 -7.57 0.28 -6.66
CA ASP A 70 -7.40 0.07 -5.22
C ASP A 70 -6.09 -0.64 -4.92
N GLY A 71 -5.81 -1.72 -5.65
CA GLY A 71 -4.60 -2.49 -5.50
C GLY A 71 -3.30 -1.82 -6.01
N ASP A 72 -3.36 -0.57 -6.46
CA ASP A 72 -2.18 0.19 -6.89
C ASP A 72 -1.52 0.88 -5.69
N LEU A 73 -0.18 0.84 -5.66
CA LEU A 73 0.61 1.63 -4.74
C LEU A 73 0.88 3.01 -5.33
N LEU A 74 0.41 4.06 -4.66
CA LEU A 74 0.44 5.45 -5.10
C LEU A 74 1.48 6.26 -4.35
N SER A 75 1.90 7.41 -4.91
CA SER A 75 2.79 8.38 -4.28
C SER A 75 2.08 9.70 -4.02
N ALA A 76 2.08 10.14 -2.76
CA ALA A 76 1.52 11.43 -2.39
C ALA A 76 2.38 12.60 -2.87
N ALA A 77 3.70 12.46 -2.92
CA ALA A 77 4.61 13.55 -3.31
C ALA A 77 4.61 13.83 -4.82
N SER A 78 4.38 12.80 -5.64
CA SER A 78 4.43 12.91 -7.11
C SER A 78 3.08 12.79 -7.80
N GLY A 79 2.06 12.23 -7.12
CA GLY A 79 0.78 11.89 -7.75
C GLY A 79 0.89 10.73 -8.75
N ALA A 80 1.98 9.95 -8.72
CA ALA A 80 2.22 8.84 -9.63
C ALA A 80 1.87 7.48 -9.01
N ILE A 81 1.63 6.49 -9.87
CA ILE A 81 1.55 5.08 -9.48
C ILE A 81 2.98 4.55 -9.34
N ILE A 82 3.36 4.19 -8.12
CA ILE A 82 4.65 3.56 -7.80
C ILE A 82 4.68 2.13 -8.33
N ALA A 83 3.60 1.38 -8.11
CA ALA A 83 3.44 0.04 -8.63
C ALA A 83 1.96 -0.27 -8.82
N ALA A 84 1.58 -0.67 -10.04
CA ALA A 84 0.23 -1.13 -10.27
C ALA A 84 0.00 -2.52 -9.63
N ASN A 85 -1.24 -2.86 -9.27
CA ASN A 85 -1.63 -4.17 -8.73
C ASN A 85 -1.10 -5.32 -9.62
N SER A 86 -1.23 -5.13 -10.93
CA SER A 86 -0.74 -6.02 -11.98
C SER A 86 0.78 -6.25 -12.01
N ALA A 87 1.56 -5.31 -11.47
CA ALA A 87 3.02 -5.35 -11.40
C ALA A 87 3.54 -5.79 -10.02
N LEU A 88 2.74 -5.59 -8.96
CA LEU A 88 3.04 -6.10 -7.62
C LEU A 88 3.02 -7.65 -7.61
N LEU A 89 2.06 -8.24 -8.32
CA LEU A 89 1.85 -9.68 -8.39
C LEU A 89 2.57 -10.33 -9.60
N PRO A 90 2.97 -11.61 -9.50
CA PRO A 90 3.55 -12.35 -10.62
C PRO A 90 2.64 -12.36 -11.87
N PRO A 91 3.19 -12.44 -13.10
CA PRO A 91 2.40 -12.46 -14.32
C PRO A 91 1.37 -13.60 -14.43
N THR A 92 1.56 -14.69 -13.68
CA THR A 92 0.63 -15.83 -13.63
C THR A 92 -0.63 -15.53 -12.83
N VAL A 93 -0.61 -14.51 -11.96
CA VAL A 93 -1.78 -14.03 -11.21
C VAL A 93 -2.55 -13.05 -12.11
N PRO A 94 -3.88 -13.18 -12.27
CA PRO A 94 -4.68 -12.37 -13.21
C PRO A 94 -4.98 -10.96 -12.67
N ALA A 95 -3.97 -10.29 -12.11
CA ALA A 95 -4.08 -8.98 -11.49
C ALA A 95 -4.17 -7.85 -12.53
N GLY A 96 -5.17 -6.98 -12.35
CA GLY A 96 -5.46 -5.81 -13.16
C GLY A 96 -6.76 -5.92 -13.97
N ILE A 97 -7.76 -5.11 -13.61
CA ILE A 97 -8.92 -4.82 -14.46
C ILE A 97 -8.63 -3.65 -15.41
N PRO A 98 -9.33 -3.55 -16.56
CA PRO A 98 -10.29 -4.52 -17.11
C PRO A 98 -9.64 -5.65 -17.92
N ASN A 99 -8.32 -5.65 -18.08
CA ASN A 99 -7.66 -6.44 -19.13
C ASN A 99 -7.13 -7.81 -18.70
N ARG A 100 -6.82 -8.04 -17.42
CA ARG A 100 -6.18 -9.28 -16.95
C ARG A 100 -7.07 -10.10 -16.04
N GLY A 101 -7.95 -9.48 -15.25
CA GLY A 101 -8.97 -10.20 -14.51
C GLY A 101 -9.49 -9.45 -13.30
N VAL A 102 -8.71 -9.40 -12.23
CA VAL A 102 -9.16 -9.04 -10.89
C VAL A 102 -8.29 -7.90 -10.35
N ASP A 103 -8.90 -6.94 -9.67
CA ASP A 103 -8.20 -6.04 -8.78
C ASP A 103 -8.14 -6.71 -7.40
N PHE A 104 -6.94 -7.07 -6.95
CA PHE A 104 -6.76 -7.81 -5.70
C PHE A 104 -6.78 -6.91 -4.45
N GLY A 105 -6.89 -5.58 -4.64
CA GLY A 105 -6.72 -4.62 -3.56
C GLY A 105 -5.30 -4.60 -3.01
N LEU A 106 -5.01 -3.67 -2.11
CA LEU A 106 -3.73 -3.59 -1.41
C LEU A 106 -3.97 -3.18 0.04
N ASP A 107 -3.90 -4.16 0.93
CA ASP A 107 -4.35 -4.01 2.33
C ASP A 107 -3.21 -3.64 3.29
N ALA A 108 -1.96 -3.95 2.90
CA ALA A 108 -0.79 -3.51 3.63
C ALA A 108 0.41 -3.34 2.71
N VAL A 109 1.32 -2.44 3.07
CA VAL A 109 2.58 -2.25 2.35
C VAL A 109 3.74 -1.95 3.30
N SER A 110 4.90 -2.52 2.99
CA SER A 110 6.16 -2.19 3.63
C SER A 110 7.29 -2.17 2.60
N CYS A 111 8.26 -1.30 2.79
CA CYS A 111 9.41 -1.12 1.91
C CYS A 111 10.57 -0.55 2.71
N ASP A 112 11.80 -0.67 2.22
CA ASP A 112 12.90 0.10 2.81
C ASP A 112 12.66 1.61 2.64
N ARG A 113 13.25 2.40 3.55
CA ARG A 113 13.10 3.86 3.53
C ARG A 113 13.69 4.51 2.27
N GLY A 114 14.50 3.80 1.48
CA GLY A 114 14.99 4.26 0.19
C GLY A 114 13.97 4.13 -0.95
N GLY A 115 12.83 3.48 -0.72
CA GLY A 115 11.81 3.26 -1.76
C GLY A 115 12.26 2.27 -2.83
N ASN A 116 13.04 1.23 -2.46
CA ASN A 116 13.45 0.23 -3.42
C ASN A 116 12.29 -0.74 -3.71
N ARG A 117 11.69 -0.60 -4.90
CA ARG A 117 10.55 -1.41 -5.34
C ARG A 117 10.78 -2.94 -5.26
N ARG A 118 12.03 -3.42 -5.35
CA ARG A 118 12.36 -4.86 -5.24
C ARG A 118 12.25 -5.40 -3.81
N LEU A 119 12.08 -4.50 -2.86
CA LEU A 119 12.02 -4.74 -1.42
C LEU A 119 10.64 -4.33 -0.87
N ILE A 120 9.64 -4.21 -1.75
CA ILE A 120 8.24 -4.07 -1.36
C ILE A 120 7.71 -5.43 -0.90
N PHE A 121 7.12 -5.40 0.29
CA PHE A 121 6.28 -6.44 0.86
C PHE A 121 4.86 -5.91 1.01
N PHE A 122 3.87 -6.75 0.83
CA PHE A 122 2.47 -6.32 0.84
C PHE A 122 1.50 -7.45 1.18
N SER A 123 0.27 -7.09 1.52
CA SER A 123 -0.90 -7.99 1.56
C SER A 123 -1.96 -7.50 0.56
N THR A 124 -2.87 -8.38 0.17
CA THR A 124 -4.01 -8.09 -0.71
C THR A 124 -5.31 -8.18 0.08
N GLU A 125 -6.39 -7.56 -0.39
CA GLU A 125 -7.70 -7.65 0.28
C GLU A 125 -8.43 -8.97 0.01
N ILE A 126 -8.07 -9.64 -1.09
CA ILE A 126 -8.70 -10.90 -1.49
C ILE A 126 -7.68 -11.98 -1.82
N LEU A 127 -8.07 -13.22 -1.55
CA LEU A 127 -7.26 -14.41 -1.80
C LEU A 127 -7.20 -14.80 -3.29
N TYR A 128 -6.26 -15.67 -3.61
CA TYR A 128 -6.13 -16.31 -4.91
C TYR A 128 -5.75 -17.80 -4.77
N ASP A 129 -6.57 -18.69 -5.34
CA ASP A 129 -6.37 -20.14 -5.26
C ASP A 129 -5.53 -20.73 -6.43
N GLY A 130 -4.93 -19.87 -7.26
CA GLY A 130 -4.10 -20.30 -8.39
C GLY A 130 -2.64 -20.55 -8.03
N LYS A 131 -1.72 -20.32 -8.99
CA LYS A 131 -0.27 -20.51 -8.78
C LYS A 131 0.51 -19.20 -9.06
N PRO A 132 1.19 -18.62 -8.05
CA PRO A 132 1.17 -19.02 -6.64
C PRO A 132 -0.20 -18.75 -5.99
N SER A 133 -0.57 -19.52 -4.96
CA SER A 133 -1.75 -19.27 -4.14
C SER A 133 -1.39 -18.36 -2.97
N PHE A 134 -2.33 -17.53 -2.51
CA PHE A 134 -2.17 -16.66 -1.35
C PHE A 134 -3.51 -16.30 -0.74
N THR A 135 -3.52 -15.96 0.55
CA THR A 135 -4.68 -15.38 1.25
C THR A 135 -4.56 -13.86 1.38
N ASP A 136 -5.64 -13.23 1.83
CA ASP A 136 -5.77 -11.80 2.16
C ASP A 136 -4.96 -11.36 3.40
N GLY A 137 -4.32 -12.29 4.10
CA GLY A 137 -3.45 -12.01 5.24
C GLY A 137 -2.00 -12.44 5.05
N ASP A 138 -1.65 -12.98 3.89
CA ASP A 138 -0.30 -13.43 3.58
C ASP A 138 0.62 -12.23 3.29
N VAL A 139 1.89 -12.32 3.67
CA VAL A 139 2.91 -11.35 3.24
C VAL A 139 3.49 -11.81 1.92
N LEU A 140 3.25 -11.02 0.87
CA LEU A 140 3.81 -11.22 -0.46
C LEU A 140 5.01 -10.31 -0.68
N ARG A 141 5.89 -10.71 -1.60
CA ARG A 141 7.00 -9.90 -2.10
C ARG A 141 6.80 -9.55 -3.56
N PHE A 142 7.10 -8.29 -3.91
CA PHE A 142 7.02 -7.75 -5.28
C PHE A 142 7.50 -8.75 -6.34
N GLY A 143 6.60 -9.15 -7.23
CA GLY A 143 6.88 -9.98 -8.41
C GLY A 143 7.28 -11.44 -8.12
N ASN A 144 7.24 -11.90 -6.86
CA ASN A 144 7.63 -13.26 -6.49
C ASN A 144 6.44 -14.08 -5.96
N GLY A 145 5.71 -13.55 -4.98
CA GLY A 145 4.62 -14.26 -4.30
C GLY A 145 4.82 -14.31 -2.78
N VAL A 146 4.20 -15.28 -2.12
CA VAL A 146 4.17 -15.41 -0.65
C VAL A 146 5.56 -15.64 -0.06
N ILE A 147 5.90 -14.88 0.97
CA ILE A 147 7.11 -15.05 1.78
C ILE A 147 6.82 -15.50 3.22
N VAL A 148 5.69 -15.10 3.78
CA VAL A 148 5.23 -15.49 5.12
C VAL A 148 3.72 -15.65 5.04
N THR A 149 3.18 -16.75 5.54
CA THR A 149 1.73 -16.94 5.54
C THR A 149 1.07 -16.19 6.70
N ASN A 150 -0.21 -15.83 6.59
CA ASN A 150 -0.98 -15.27 7.69
C ASN A 150 -0.92 -16.18 8.92
N GLY A 151 -1.07 -17.50 8.71
CA GLY A 151 -0.99 -18.49 9.77
C GLY A 151 0.36 -18.50 10.49
N ASP A 152 1.47 -18.24 9.79
CA ASP A 152 2.78 -18.12 10.45
C ASP A 152 2.88 -16.88 11.34
N LEU A 153 2.23 -15.78 10.96
CA LEU A 153 2.18 -14.54 11.75
C LEU A 153 1.26 -14.67 12.98
N THR A 154 0.11 -15.33 12.82
CA THR A 154 -0.97 -15.28 13.81
C THR A 154 -0.98 -16.49 14.75
N ARG A 155 -0.42 -17.64 14.35
CA ARG A 155 -0.38 -18.87 15.17
C ARG A 155 0.07 -18.68 16.62
N PRO A 156 1.08 -17.84 16.95
CA PRO A 156 1.47 -17.61 18.35
C PRO A 156 0.37 -17.04 19.25
N PHE A 157 -0.69 -16.48 18.66
CA PHE A 157 -1.84 -15.90 19.37
C PHE A 157 -3.05 -16.85 19.45
N GLU A 158 -2.94 -18.08 18.94
CA GLU A 158 -4.00 -19.09 18.94
C GLU A 158 -5.36 -18.55 18.43
N PRO A 159 -5.40 -17.96 17.22
CA PRO A 159 -6.61 -17.31 16.72
C PRO A 159 -7.73 -18.33 16.58
N GLN A 160 -8.95 -17.93 16.95
CA GLN A 160 -10.17 -18.73 16.78
C GLN A 160 -10.78 -18.57 15.38
N ALA A 161 -9.95 -18.18 14.40
CA ALA A 161 -10.33 -17.95 13.01
C ALA A 161 -9.27 -18.57 12.10
N GLU A 162 -9.70 -19.09 10.96
CA GLU A 162 -8.82 -19.68 9.96
C GLU A 162 -8.15 -18.62 9.07
N PHE A 163 -8.79 -17.45 8.91
CA PHE A 163 -8.34 -16.34 8.09
C PHE A 163 -8.47 -15.03 8.86
N LEU A 164 -7.37 -14.28 8.92
CA LEU A 164 -7.32 -12.93 9.44
C LEU A 164 -6.66 -12.05 8.37
N GLY A 165 -7.30 -10.93 8.04
CA GLY A 165 -6.70 -9.93 7.13
C GLY A 165 -5.38 -9.37 7.70
N LEU A 166 -4.63 -8.70 6.85
CA LEU A 166 -3.42 -8.00 7.23
C LEU A 166 -3.49 -6.55 6.74
N ASP A 167 -4.09 -5.70 7.58
CA ASP A 167 -4.36 -4.28 7.30
C ASP A 167 -3.14 -3.37 7.57
N ALA A 168 -2.04 -3.91 8.12
CA ALA A 168 -0.84 -3.14 8.40
C ALA A 168 0.42 -4.01 8.47
N LEU A 169 1.50 -3.56 7.82
CA LEU A 169 2.78 -4.26 7.82
C LEU A 169 3.97 -3.31 8.03
N SER A 170 4.77 -3.59 9.06
CA SER A 170 6.08 -2.98 9.24
C SER A 170 7.13 -4.08 9.24
N ALA A 171 7.96 -4.10 8.20
CA ALA A 171 9.07 -5.04 8.08
C ALA A 171 10.40 -4.28 8.15
N VAL A 172 11.25 -4.64 9.11
CA VAL A 172 12.63 -4.15 9.16
C VAL A 172 13.49 -5.08 8.35
N MET A 173 14.03 -4.58 7.25
CA MET A 173 15.01 -5.33 6.48
C MET A 173 16.39 -5.21 7.13
N ILE A 174 16.79 -6.27 7.82
CA ILE A 174 18.16 -6.44 8.30
C ILE A 174 19.00 -6.85 7.07
N ARG A 175 20.02 -6.06 6.75
CA ARG A 175 21.01 -6.41 5.73
C ARG A 175 21.98 -7.46 6.24
#